data_AF-A0A2Z2KGB5-F1
#
_entry.id   AF-A0A2Z2KGB5-F1
#
_cell.length_a   1.000
_cell.length_b   1.000
_cell.length_c   1.000
_cell.angle_alpha   90.00
_cell.angle_beta   90.00
_cell.angle_gamma   90.00
#
_symmetry.space_group_name_H-M   'P 1'
#
loop_
_entity.id
_entity.type
_entity.pdbx_description
1 polymer ?
#
loop_
_entity_poly.entity_id
_entity_poly.type
_entity_poly.pdbx_seq_one_letter_code
_entity_poly.pdbx_strand_id
1 'polypeptide(L)'
;MSSHSVADKLMVVAHPDDESIFGGGALIEEPGWKVICLTNESDETRSREFQAAMEFVDARFEIWDFPDQYDGDFDEQQVKDTLIKLLDNSHFHKVVTHNLHGEYGHNQHKSLSRILHSMDLDHLYVFDKADAPLPFHILQKKLKLLQHYKSQMYVIEELMPFIVNERLIPVEPWES
;
A
#
# COMPACT_ATOMS: atom_id res chain seq x y z
N MET A 1 -18.18 9.97 20.83
CA MET A 1 -17.13 8.93 20.76
C MET A 1 -17.24 8.36 19.36
N SER A 2 -16.31 8.70 18.45
CA SER A 2 -16.36 8.20 17.08
C SER A 2 -16.06 6.72 17.12
N SER A 3 -17.03 5.87 16.78
CA SER A 3 -16.79 4.44 16.59
C SER A 3 -16.01 4.28 15.30
N HIS A 4 -14.69 4.40 15.35
CA HIS A 4 -13.87 3.98 14.22
C HIS A 4 -14.16 2.51 13.98
N SER A 5 -14.73 2.19 12.82
CA SER A 5 -14.97 0.81 12.39
C SER A 5 -13.69 0.00 12.54
N VAL A 6 -13.81 -1.25 12.96
CA VAL A 6 -12.66 -2.17 13.05
C VAL A 6 -12.13 -2.36 11.64
N ALA A 7 -10.82 -2.16 11.43
CA ALA A 7 -10.23 -2.40 10.13
C ALA A 7 -10.29 -3.91 9.82
N ASP A 8 -10.81 -4.24 8.64
CA ASP A 8 -11.04 -5.61 8.16
C ASP A 8 -10.29 -5.90 6.85
N LYS A 9 -9.60 -4.89 6.30
CA LYS A 9 -8.69 -4.99 5.15
C LYS A 9 -7.33 -4.37 5.50
N LEU A 10 -6.28 -4.98 4.98
CA LEU A 10 -4.89 -4.55 5.21
C LEU A 10 -4.23 -4.20 3.88
N MET A 11 -3.53 -3.08 3.82
CA MET A 11 -2.63 -2.73 2.73
C MET A 11 -1.23 -2.54 3.30
N VAL A 12 -0.23 -3.21 2.72
CA VAL A 12 1.17 -3.17 3.17
C VAL A 12 2.03 -2.67 2.02
N VAL A 13 2.67 -1.52 2.20
CA VAL A 13 3.45 -0.83 1.17
C VAL A 13 4.86 -0.52 1.64
N ALA A 14 5.79 -0.40 0.69
CA ALA A 14 7.19 -0.15 1.00
C ALA A 14 7.41 1.30 1.46
N HIS A 15 6.89 2.29 0.73
CA HIS A 15 7.19 3.71 0.95
C HIS A 15 5.93 4.59 1.07
N PRO A 16 6.07 5.77 1.71
CA PRO A 16 5.01 6.77 1.76
C PRO A 16 4.63 7.33 0.39
N ASP A 17 3.48 6.93 -0.16
CA ASP A 17 2.86 7.36 -1.43
C ASP A 17 2.37 6.14 -2.25
N ASP A 18 3.04 5.01 -2.13
CA ASP A 18 2.74 3.76 -2.82
C ASP A 18 1.26 3.35 -2.67
N GLU A 19 0.71 3.49 -1.46
CA GLU A 19 -0.68 3.14 -1.16
C GLU A 19 -1.67 4.03 -1.93
N SER A 20 -1.31 5.29 -2.14
CA SER A 20 -2.13 6.27 -2.86
C SER A 20 -1.91 6.19 -4.37
N ILE A 21 -0.70 5.85 -4.83
CA ILE A 21 -0.35 5.71 -6.25
C ILE A 21 -1.00 4.45 -6.83
N PHE A 22 -0.86 3.32 -6.14
CA PHE A 22 -1.21 1.99 -6.66
C PHE A 22 -2.47 1.37 -6.05
N GLY A 23 -2.91 1.86 -4.89
CA GLY A 23 -4.11 1.38 -4.19
C GLY A 23 -5.15 2.46 -3.89
N GLY A 24 -4.96 3.70 -4.35
CA GLY A 24 -5.72 4.86 -3.88
C GLY A 24 -7.23 4.77 -4.15
N GLY A 25 -7.61 4.17 -5.29
CA GLY A 25 -9.00 3.90 -5.64
C GLY A 25 -9.67 2.96 -4.65
N ALA A 26 -9.00 1.87 -4.26
CA ALA A 26 -9.50 0.94 -3.25
C ALA A 26 -9.65 1.59 -1.87
N LEU A 27 -8.70 2.46 -1.48
CA LEU A 27 -8.79 3.25 -0.24
C LEU A 27 -9.97 4.24 -0.25
N ILE A 28 -10.32 4.77 -1.43
CA ILE A 28 -11.42 5.75 -1.60
C ILE A 28 -12.79 5.06 -1.68
N GLU A 29 -12.87 3.88 -2.31
CA GLU A 29 -14.11 3.18 -2.61
C GLU A 29 -14.58 2.29 -1.44
N GLU A 30 -13.64 1.68 -0.71
CA GLU A 30 -13.95 0.72 0.35
C GLU A 30 -13.52 1.29 1.72
N PRO A 31 -14.39 1.32 2.74
CA PRO A 31 -13.99 1.69 4.10
C PRO A 31 -13.31 0.51 4.81
N GLY A 32 -12.72 0.75 6.00
CA GLY A 32 -12.22 -0.33 6.87
C GLY A 32 -10.78 -0.77 6.58
N TRP A 33 -9.98 0.10 5.94
CA TRP A 33 -8.57 -0.17 5.71
C TRP A 33 -7.70 0.12 6.94
N LYS A 34 -6.71 -0.76 7.14
CA LYS A 34 -5.47 -0.45 7.82
C LYS A 34 -4.35 -0.42 6.78
N VAL A 35 -3.52 0.61 6.78
CA VAL A 35 -2.34 0.73 5.92
C VAL A 35 -1.06 0.65 6.75
N ILE A 36 -0.11 -0.18 6.34
CA ILE A 36 1.23 -0.25 6.93
C ILE A 36 2.23 0.20 5.88
N CYS A 37 2.95 1.26 6.17
CA CYS A 37 4.11 1.69 5.39
C CYS A 37 5.39 1.27 6.10
N LEU A 38 6.27 0.53 5.42
CA LEU A 38 7.44 -0.08 6.07
C LEU A 38 8.56 0.91 6.39
N THR A 39 8.65 2.01 5.67
CA THR A 39 9.80 2.90 5.70
C THR A 39 9.42 4.34 6.05
N ASN A 40 10.43 5.14 6.39
CA ASN A 40 10.36 6.60 6.51
C ASN A 40 9.50 7.14 7.66
N GLU A 41 9.31 6.39 8.76
CA GLU A 41 8.69 6.95 9.98
C GLU A 41 9.48 8.15 10.51
N SER A 42 10.82 8.08 10.49
CA SER A 42 11.69 9.15 11.01
C SER A 42 11.91 10.32 10.04
N ASP A 43 11.53 10.17 8.77
CA ASP A 43 11.49 11.31 7.84
C ASP A 43 10.27 12.17 8.15
N GLU A 44 10.49 13.31 8.81
CA GLU A 44 9.42 14.20 9.26
C GLU A 44 8.50 14.67 8.13
N THR A 45 9.01 14.80 6.89
CA THR A 45 8.22 15.27 5.76
C THR A 45 7.39 14.12 5.22
N ARG A 46 8.02 13.01 4.86
CA ARG A 46 7.33 11.86 4.27
C ARG A 46 6.31 11.25 5.23
N SER A 47 6.67 11.11 6.51
CA SER A 47 5.76 10.61 7.55
C SER A 47 4.54 11.52 7.72
N ARG A 48 4.72 12.84 7.72
CA ARG A 48 3.59 13.79 7.82
C ARG A 48 2.68 13.75 6.60
N GLU A 49 3.26 13.64 5.40
CA GLU A 49 2.49 13.54 4.15
C GLU A 49 1.66 12.24 4.12
N PHE A 50 2.26 11.12 4.53
CA PHE A 50 1.57 9.84 4.69
C PHE A 50 0.39 9.93 5.65
N GLN A 51 0.61 10.46 6.86
CA GLN A 51 -0.43 10.60 7.87
C GLN A 51 -1.61 11.44 7.34
N ALA A 52 -1.31 12.57 6.68
CA ALA A 52 -2.34 13.42 6.10
C ALA A 52 -3.12 12.72 4.97
N ALA A 53 -2.46 11.91 4.15
CA ALA A 53 -3.09 11.11 3.12
C ALA A 53 -4.01 10.02 3.72
N MET A 54 -3.56 9.33 4.77
CA MET A 54 -4.34 8.28 5.43
C MET A 54 -5.55 8.84 6.18
N GLU A 55 -5.40 10.00 6.82
CA GLU A 55 -6.53 10.74 7.40
C GLU A 55 -7.55 11.18 6.34
N PHE A 56 -7.10 11.57 5.14
CA PHE A 56 -7.99 11.98 4.04
C PHE A 56 -8.92 10.85 3.58
N VAL A 57 -8.44 9.59 3.61
CA VAL A 57 -9.23 8.40 3.24
C VAL A 57 -9.87 7.70 4.45
N ASP A 58 -9.76 8.25 5.66
CA ASP A 58 -10.23 7.63 6.92
C ASP A 58 -9.71 6.19 7.13
N ALA A 59 -8.45 5.94 6.74
CA ALA A 59 -7.77 4.68 6.98
C ALA A 59 -7.08 4.70 8.36
N ARG A 60 -7.08 3.55 9.04
CA ARG A 60 -6.12 3.33 10.14
C ARG A 60 -4.75 3.15 9.53
N PHE A 61 -3.68 3.52 10.23
CA PHE A 61 -2.35 3.38 9.66
C PHE A 61 -1.26 3.14 10.70
N GLU A 62 -0.16 2.55 10.25
CA GLU A 62 1.14 2.53 10.91
C GLU A 62 2.21 2.87 9.86
N ILE A 63 3.23 3.61 10.26
CA ILE A 63 4.45 3.84 9.47
C ILE A 63 5.63 3.40 10.33
N TRP A 64 6.58 2.70 9.73
CA TRP A 64 7.74 2.14 10.41
C TRP A 64 9.05 2.67 9.81
N ASP A 65 10.18 2.30 10.39
CA ASP A 65 11.50 2.79 10.02
C ASP A 65 12.44 1.65 9.58
N PHE A 66 11.94 0.70 8.78
CA PHE A 66 12.82 -0.22 8.06
C PHE A 66 13.71 0.58 7.09
N PRO A 67 14.94 0.11 6.80
CA PRO A 67 15.84 0.83 5.91
C PRO A 67 15.23 1.07 4.52
N ASP A 68 15.14 2.34 4.10
CA ASP A 68 14.79 2.74 2.73
C ASP A 68 16.05 2.64 1.85
N GLN A 69 16.01 1.75 0.86
CA GLN A 69 17.13 1.43 -0.01
C GLN A 69 16.62 1.12 -1.42
N TYR A 70 16.74 2.07 -2.34
CA TYR A 70 16.28 1.92 -3.73
C TYR A 70 16.69 0.59 -4.40
N ASP A 71 17.98 0.23 -4.28
CA ASP A 71 18.54 -1.01 -4.85
C ASP A 71 18.57 -2.20 -3.86
N GLY A 72 18.01 -2.03 -2.67
CA GLY A 72 18.07 -3.00 -1.58
C GLY A 72 16.86 -3.92 -1.48
N ASP A 73 16.99 -4.91 -0.59
CA ASP A 73 15.91 -5.80 -0.15
C ASP A 73 15.62 -5.52 1.34
N PHE A 74 14.40 -5.78 1.78
CA PHE A 74 14.09 -5.84 3.20
C PHE A 74 14.69 -7.11 3.83
N ASP A 75 15.00 -7.04 5.13
CA ASP A 75 15.23 -8.25 5.92
C ASP A 75 13.92 -9.02 6.05
N GLU A 76 13.82 -10.13 5.31
CA GLU A 76 12.62 -10.95 5.23
C GLU A 76 12.15 -11.44 6.60
N GLN A 77 13.07 -11.91 7.46
CA GLN A 77 12.69 -12.46 8.75
C GLN A 77 12.17 -11.35 9.67
N GLN A 78 12.83 -10.19 9.68
CA GLN A 78 12.42 -9.06 10.50
C GLN A 78 11.04 -8.53 10.10
N VAL A 79 10.77 -8.42 8.79
CA VAL A 79 9.46 -7.99 8.27
C VAL A 79 8.38 -9.01 8.63
N LYS A 80 8.63 -10.31 8.40
CA LYS A 80 7.68 -11.40 8.75
C LYS A 80 7.34 -11.40 10.23
N ASP A 81 8.34 -11.37 11.10
CA ASP A 81 8.12 -11.42 12.56
C ASP A 81 7.31 -10.21 13.07
N THR A 82 7.44 -9.07 12.40
CA THR A 82 6.68 -7.86 12.72
C THR A 82 5.25 -7.96 12.20
N LEU A 83 5.04 -8.39 10.95
CA LEU A 83 3.72 -8.53 10.35
C LEU A 83 2.88 -9.64 10.99
N ILE A 84 3.48 -10.80 11.33
CA ILE A 84 2.76 -11.93 11.96
C ILE A 84 2.08 -11.51 13.26
N LYS A 85 2.78 -10.74 14.11
CA LYS A 85 2.19 -10.22 15.36
C LYS A 85 0.94 -9.37 15.14
N LEU A 86 0.86 -8.70 13.99
CA LEU A 86 -0.28 -7.85 13.64
C LEU A 86 -1.42 -8.68 13.02
N LEU A 87 -1.07 -9.64 12.18
CA LEU A 87 -2.01 -10.57 11.54
C LEU A 87 -2.65 -11.52 12.55
N ASP A 88 -1.91 -12.06 13.53
CA ASP A 88 -2.44 -12.97 14.56
C ASP A 88 -3.54 -12.32 15.43
N ASN A 89 -3.54 -10.99 15.53
CA ASN A 89 -4.50 -10.23 16.34
C ASN A 89 -5.68 -9.68 15.53
N SER A 90 -5.76 -9.95 14.22
CA SER A 90 -6.73 -9.34 13.31
C SER A 90 -7.25 -10.34 12.28
N HIS A 91 -8.53 -10.27 11.93
CA HIS A 91 -9.10 -11.08 10.83
C HIS A 91 -9.25 -10.21 9.58
N PHE A 92 -8.16 -10.06 8.81
CA PHE A 92 -8.22 -9.38 7.51
C PHE A 92 -8.72 -10.34 6.44
N HIS A 93 -9.80 -9.96 5.74
CA HIS A 93 -10.33 -10.76 4.63
C HIS A 93 -9.79 -10.31 3.25
N LYS A 94 -8.96 -9.27 3.24
CA LYS A 94 -8.24 -8.77 2.06
C LYS A 94 -6.91 -8.19 2.54
N VAL A 95 -5.81 -8.70 2.01
CA VAL A 95 -4.46 -8.16 2.22
C VAL A 95 -3.94 -7.71 0.86
N VAL A 96 -3.46 -6.47 0.75
CA VAL A 96 -2.96 -5.89 -0.49
C VAL A 96 -1.49 -5.53 -0.34
N THR A 97 -0.68 -5.84 -1.33
CA THR A 97 0.71 -5.34 -1.40
C THR A 97 1.17 -5.15 -2.85
N HIS A 98 2.46 -4.91 -3.06
CA HIS A 98 3.07 -4.81 -4.37
C HIS A 98 3.03 -6.15 -5.13
N ASN A 99 3.08 -6.08 -6.46
CA ASN A 99 3.25 -7.24 -7.31
C ASN A 99 4.72 -7.66 -7.42
N LEU A 100 4.95 -8.89 -7.92
CA LEU A 100 6.30 -9.46 -8.05
C LEU A 100 7.20 -8.72 -9.06
N HIS A 101 6.64 -7.85 -9.90
CA HIS A 101 7.41 -7.00 -10.80
C HIS A 101 7.78 -5.65 -10.16
N GLY A 102 7.19 -5.30 -9.01
CA GLY A 102 7.39 -4.03 -8.32
C GLY A 102 6.84 -2.83 -9.08
N GLU A 103 5.73 -3.01 -9.79
CA GLU A 103 5.01 -2.03 -10.61
C GLU A 103 5.84 -1.41 -11.75
N TYR A 104 6.80 -0.54 -11.41
CA TYR A 104 7.76 0.08 -12.31
C TYR A 104 9.19 -0.49 -12.15
N GLY A 105 9.35 -1.55 -11.36
CA GLY A 105 10.60 -2.30 -11.25
C GLY A 105 11.40 -2.06 -9.97
N HIS A 106 10.84 -1.37 -8.98
CA HIS A 106 11.54 -1.02 -7.74
C HIS A 106 11.92 -2.27 -6.90
N ASN A 107 13.15 -2.36 -6.41
CA ASN A 107 13.63 -3.57 -5.74
C ASN A 107 12.93 -3.82 -4.41
N GLN A 108 12.71 -2.79 -3.59
CA GLN A 108 11.99 -2.96 -2.32
C GLN A 108 10.51 -3.31 -2.51
N HIS A 109 9.88 -2.95 -3.64
CA HIS A 109 8.51 -3.39 -3.94
C HIS A 109 8.49 -4.89 -4.22
N LYS A 110 9.45 -5.37 -5.04
CA LYS A 110 9.63 -6.80 -5.32
C LYS A 110 10.00 -7.58 -4.06
N SER A 111 10.84 -7.00 -3.20
CA SER A 111 11.24 -7.59 -1.92
C SER A 111 10.03 -7.79 -1.01
N LEU A 112 9.26 -6.72 -0.76
CA LEU A 112 8.05 -6.79 0.04
C LEU A 112 7.02 -7.75 -0.55
N SER A 113 6.82 -7.70 -1.87
CA SER A 113 5.93 -8.63 -2.57
C SER A 113 6.31 -10.09 -2.31
N ARG A 114 7.59 -10.46 -2.50
CA ARG A 114 8.10 -11.83 -2.23
C ARG A 114 7.84 -12.25 -0.78
N ILE A 115 8.08 -11.34 0.17
CA ILE A 115 7.85 -11.59 1.60
C ILE A 115 6.38 -11.96 1.83
N LEU A 116 5.42 -11.13 1.38
CA LEU A 116 3.99 -11.39 1.61
C LEU A 116 3.50 -12.65 0.87
N HIS A 117 4.02 -12.95 -0.33
CA HIS A 117 3.67 -14.20 -1.03
C HIS A 117 4.14 -15.44 -0.25
N SER A 118 5.29 -15.36 0.41
CA SER A 118 5.83 -16.47 1.19
C SER A 118 5.16 -16.67 2.55
N MET A 119 4.23 -15.80 2.94
CA MET A 119 3.46 -15.90 4.19
C MET A 119 2.16 -16.71 4.03
N ASP A 120 1.87 -17.21 2.83
CA ASP A 120 0.73 -18.10 2.54
C ASP A 120 -0.63 -17.56 3.04
N LEU A 121 -0.94 -16.32 2.65
CA LEU A 121 -2.16 -15.63 3.08
C LEU A 121 -3.34 -15.97 2.18
N ASP A 122 -4.46 -16.43 2.76
CA ASP A 122 -5.66 -16.88 2.03
C ASP A 122 -6.29 -15.83 1.08
N HIS A 123 -6.06 -14.54 1.32
CA HIS A 123 -6.71 -13.43 0.60
C HIS A 123 -5.71 -12.34 0.22
N LEU A 124 -4.58 -12.73 -0.37
CA LEU A 124 -3.59 -11.80 -0.89
C LEU A 124 -4.04 -11.23 -2.25
N TYR A 125 -3.90 -9.93 -2.40
CA TYR A 125 -4.09 -9.17 -3.63
C TYR A 125 -2.84 -8.36 -3.89
N VAL A 126 -2.59 -8.06 -5.16
CA VAL A 126 -1.47 -7.20 -5.55
C VAL A 126 -1.94 -6.04 -6.41
N PHE A 127 -1.19 -4.95 -6.35
CA PHE A 127 -1.33 -3.83 -7.28
C PHE A 127 -1.05 -4.28 -8.72
N ASP A 128 -1.82 -3.78 -9.67
CA ASP A 128 -1.59 -4.01 -11.09
C ASP A 128 -2.21 -2.89 -11.92
N LYS A 129 -1.98 -2.93 -13.24
CA LYS A 129 -2.52 -1.98 -14.20
C LYS A 129 -3.65 -2.59 -15.04
N ALA A 130 -4.78 -1.90 -15.08
CA ALA A 130 -5.92 -2.18 -15.95
C ALA A 130 -5.77 -1.47 -17.31
N ASP A 131 -6.47 -1.98 -18.33
CA ASP A 131 -6.55 -1.29 -19.63
C ASP A 131 -7.45 -0.04 -19.55
N ALA A 132 -8.51 -0.10 -18.74
CA ALA A 132 -9.46 0.99 -18.55
C ALA A 132 -9.03 1.91 -17.39
N PRO A 133 -9.29 3.22 -17.48
CA PRO A 133 -9.04 4.13 -16.38
C PRO A 133 -10.06 3.92 -15.25
N LEU A 134 -9.69 4.35 -14.04
CA LEU A 134 -10.61 4.46 -12.91
C LEU A 134 -11.83 5.31 -13.26
N PRO A 135 -13.00 5.06 -12.65
CA PRO A 135 -14.16 5.93 -12.79
C PRO A 135 -13.81 7.38 -12.47
N PHE A 136 -14.27 8.33 -13.28
CA PHE A 136 -13.87 9.74 -13.19
C PHE A 136 -14.01 10.33 -11.77
N HIS A 137 -15.10 10.01 -11.07
CA HIS A 137 -15.34 10.50 -9.72
C HIS A 137 -14.35 9.95 -8.67
N ILE A 138 -13.83 8.73 -8.88
CA ILE A 138 -12.77 8.13 -8.07
C ILE A 138 -11.44 8.78 -8.39
N LEU A 139 -11.11 8.90 -9.69
CA LEU A 139 -9.89 9.56 -10.13
C LEU A 139 -9.80 11.01 -9.60
N GLN A 140 -10.89 11.77 -9.61
CA GLN A 140 -10.92 13.12 -9.04
C GLN A 140 -10.58 13.17 -7.54
N LYS A 141 -11.07 12.20 -6.77
CA LYS A 141 -10.73 12.08 -5.34
C LYS A 141 -9.29 11.61 -5.16
N LYS A 142 -8.84 10.66 -5.98
CA LYS A 142 -7.47 10.14 -5.97
C LYS A 142 -6.44 11.23 -6.25
N LEU A 143 -6.72 12.13 -7.20
CA LEU A 143 -5.86 13.29 -7.45
C LEU A 143 -5.80 14.25 -6.26
N LYS A 144 -6.85 14.36 -5.44
CA LYS A 144 -6.82 15.15 -4.19
C LYS A 144 -6.04 14.43 -3.09
N LEU A 145 -6.19 13.11 -2.97
CA LEU A 145 -5.38 12.28 -2.08
C LEU A 145 -3.88 12.46 -2.39
N LEU A 146 -3.50 12.38 -3.66
CA LEU A 146 -2.10 12.53 -4.10
C LEU A 146 -1.53 13.95 -3.84
N GLN A 147 -2.36 14.98 -3.69
CA GLN A 147 -1.91 16.34 -3.34
C GLN A 147 -1.33 16.46 -1.91
N HIS A 148 -1.51 15.43 -1.08
CA HIS A 148 -0.91 15.37 0.25
C HIS A 148 0.60 15.08 0.19
N TYR A 149 1.07 14.43 -0.88
CA TYR A 149 2.49 14.10 -1.10
C TYR A 149 3.22 15.17 -1.93
N LYS A 150 3.35 16.37 -1.38
CA LYS A 150 3.95 17.51 -2.08
C LYS A 150 5.42 17.28 -2.38
N SER A 151 6.14 16.61 -1.47
CA SER A 151 7.55 16.27 -1.65
C SER A 151 7.77 15.26 -2.77
N GLN A 152 6.77 14.44 -3.09
CA GLN A 152 6.84 13.35 -4.08
C GLN A 152 6.11 13.66 -5.39
N MET A 153 5.75 14.92 -5.65
CA MET A 153 4.97 15.28 -6.84
C MET A 153 5.66 14.87 -8.16
N TYR A 154 7.00 14.87 -8.19
CA TYR A 154 7.77 14.41 -9.36
C TYR A 154 7.58 12.91 -9.64
N VAL A 155 7.54 12.08 -8.60
CA VAL A 155 7.25 10.63 -8.70
C VAL A 155 5.82 10.43 -9.18
N ILE A 156 4.88 11.17 -8.60
CA ILE A 156 3.46 11.12 -8.96
C ILE A 156 3.24 11.47 -10.43
N GLU A 157 3.90 12.51 -10.94
CA GLU A 157 3.84 12.90 -12.35
C GLU A 157 4.38 11.80 -13.27
N GLU A 158 5.50 11.16 -12.91
CA GLU A 158 6.08 10.06 -13.69
C GLU A 158 5.18 8.81 -13.70
N LEU A 159 4.55 8.50 -12.57
CA LEU A 159 3.72 7.31 -12.38
C LEU A 159 2.23 7.53 -12.70
N MET A 160 1.88 8.66 -13.33
CA MET A 160 0.51 8.95 -13.78
C MET A 160 -0.18 7.79 -14.53
N PRO A 161 0.50 7.03 -15.41
CA PRO A 161 -0.13 5.87 -16.05
C PRO A 161 -0.57 4.77 -15.08
N PHE A 162 0.08 4.60 -13.93
CA PHE A 162 -0.36 3.67 -12.89
C PHE A 162 -1.51 4.27 -12.08
N ILE A 163 -1.43 5.57 -11.77
CA ILE A 163 -2.46 6.29 -11.01
C ILE A 163 -3.82 6.22 -11.70
N VAL A 164 -3.86 6.44 -13.02
CA VAL A 164 -5.10 6.53 -13.80
C VAL A 164 -5.73 5.14 -14.02
N ASN A 165 -4.90 4.12 -14.13
CA ASN A 165 -5.28 2.79 -14.61
C ASN A 165 -5.01 1.70 -13.58
N GLU A 166 -5.05 1.99 -12.28
CA GLU A 166 -4.77 0.95 -11.28
C GLU A 166 -5.90 -0.10 -11.22
N ARG A 167 -5.54 -1.29 -10.73
CA ARG A 167 -6.46 -2.30 -10.23
C ARG A 167 -5.79 -3.14 -9.15
N LEU A 168 -6.60 -3.87 -8.39
CA LEU A 168 -6.14 -4.95 -7.53
C LEU A 168 -6.48 -6.29 -8.18
N ILE A 169 -5.52 -7.20 -8.21
CA ILE A 169 -5.73 -8.58 -8.68
C ILE A 169 -5.52 -9.56 -7.52
N PRO A 170 -6.38 -10.58 -7.36
CA PRO A 170 -6.14 -11.63 -6.38
C PRO A 170 -4.90 -12.44 -6.78
N VAL A 171 -4.11 -12.84 -5.79
CA VAL A 171 -3.09 -13.87 -5.95
C VAL A 171 -3.78 -15.20 -5.77
N GLU A 172 -3.82 -16.00 -6.83
CA GLU A 172 -4.35 -17.37 -6.73
C GLU A 172 -3.45 -18.19 -5.78
N PRO A 173 -4.04 -18.95 -4.85
CA PRO A 173 -3.27 -19.94 -4.09
C PRO A 173 -2.54 -20.85 -5.08
N TRP A 174 -1.29 -21.19 -4.79
CA TRP A 174 -0.60 -22.21 -5.57
C TRP A 174 -1.43 -23.51 -5.47
N GLU A 175 -1.98 -23.97 -6.59
CA GLU A 175 -2.61 -25.29 -6.67
C GLU A 175 -1.55 -26.31 -6.24
N SER A 176 -1.79 -26.94 -5.08
CA SER A 176 -0.90 -27.94 -4.47
C SER A 176 -0.94 -29.26 -5.21
#